data_AF-A0A5B2VPF2-F1
#
_entry.id   AF-A0A5B2VPF2-F1
#
_cell.length_a   1.000
_cell.length_b   1.000
_cell.length_c   1.000
_cell.angle_alpha   90.00
_cell.angle_beta   90.00
_cell.angle_gamma   90.00
#
_symmetry.space_group_name_H-M   'P 1'
#
loop_
_entity.id
_entity.type
_entity.pdbx_description
1 polymer ?
#
loop_
_entity_poly.entity_id
_entity_poly.type
_entity_poly.pdbx_seq_one_letter_code
_entity_poly.pdbx_strand_id
1 'polypeptide(L)'
;MENESWRDKLKALEDGTIRFKTRLAEILASNFTKEQLEQLEYFQNRFLKMDEQIGLLRHEVREQLYLLQQSGQASNVQWRRTMDLQKKLDVKMIIIHENFDKLSLEFDGYLQHHITGL
;
A
#
# COMPACT_ATOMS: atom_id res chain seq x y z
N MET A 1 -8.78 -15.27 10.62
CA MET A 1 -8.50 -14.29 11.71
C MET A 1 -8.22 -12.91 11.13
N GLU A 2 -8.33 -11.84 11.91
CA GLU A 2 -8.11 -10.44 11.48
C GLU A 2 -6.77 -10.21 10.74
N ASN A 3 -5.69 -10.84 11.21
CA ASN A 3 -4.36 -10.79 10.58
C ASN A 3 -4.28 -11.45 9.20
N GLU A 4 -5.04 -12.51 8.94
CA GLU A 4 -5.12 -13.10 7.59
C GLU A 4 -5.82 -12.13 6.64
N SER A 5 -6.87 -11.45 7.12
CA SER A 5 -7.54 -10.40 6.36
C SER A 5 -6.60 -9.22 6.05
N TRP A 6 -5.67 -8.87 6.95
CA TRP A 6 -4.66 -7.84 6.65
C TRP A 6 -3.68 -8.25 5.56
N ARG A 7 -3.26 -9.52 5.51
CA ARG A 7 -2.41 -10.01 4.42
C ARG A 7 -3.11 -9.89 3.07
N ASP A 8 -4.39 -10.26 3.02
CA ASP A 8 -5.17 -10.16 1.79
C ASP A 8 -5.39 -8.71 1.37
N LYS A 9 -5.66 -7.82 2.33
CA LYS A 9 -5.75 -6.37 2.10
C LYS A 9 -4.45 -5.80 1.55
N LEU A 10 -3.31 -6.08 2.18
CA LEU A 10 -2.01 -5.61 1.71
C LEU A 10 -1.67 -6.14 0.31
N LYS A 11 -2.05 -7.39 0.01
CA LYS A 11 -1.90 -7.95 -1.33
C LYS A 11 -2.77 -7.20 -2.35
N ALA A 12 -4.03 -6.90 -2.02
CA ALA A 12 -4.90 -6.13 -2.90
C ALA A 12 -4.34 -4.72 -3.20
N LEU A 13 -3.72 -4.08 -2.21
CA LEU A 13 -3.02 -2.80 -2.37
C LEU A 13 -1.78 -2.94 -3.28
N GLU A 14 -0.98 -3.98 -3.09
CA GLU A 14 0.20 -4.30 -3.91
C GLU A 14 -0.20 -4.56 -5.38
N ASP A 15 -1.26 -5.35 -5.61
CA ASP A 15 -1.81 -5.56 -6.94
C ASP A 15 -2.31 -4.24 -7.55
N GLY A 16 -2.84 -3.34 -6.73
CA GLY A 16 -3.24 -1.98 -7.12
C GLY A 16 -2.09 -1.12 -7.59
N THR A 17 -1.00 -1.04 -6.81
CA THR A 17 0.18 -0.26 -7.20
C THR A 17 0.86 -0.83 -8.44
N ILE A 18 0.85 -2.16 -8.62
CA ILE A 18 1.31 -2.80 -9.85
C ILE A 18 0.49 -2.31 -11.05
N ARG A 19 -0.84 -2.31 -10.97
CA ARG A 19 -1.71 -1.80 -12.05
C ARG A 19 -1.40 -0.34 -12.39
N PHE A 20 -1.23 0.52 -11.38
CA PHE A 20 -0.88 1.93 -11.62
C PHE A 20 0.47 2.09 -12.32
N LYS A 21 1.50 1.36 -11.90
CA LYS A 21 2.82 1.41 -12.53
C LYS A 21 2.80 0.84 -13.96
N THR A 22 2.06 -0.23 -14.21
CA THR A 22 1.87 -0.76 -15.57
C THR A 22 1.22 0.29 -16.46
N ARG A 23 0.15 0.91 -15.97
CA ARG A 23 -0.55 1.97 -16.69
C ARG A 23 0.35 3.17 -16.95
N LEU A 24 1.16 3.58 -15.97
CA LEU A 24 2.14 4.65 -16.12
C LEU A 24 3.18 4.32 -17.20
N ALA A 25 3.67 3.08 -17.22
CA ALA A 25 4.63 2.63 -18.23
C ALA A 25 4.04 2.63 -19.65
N GLU A 26 2.76 2.27 -19.82
CA GLU A 26 2.05 2.36 -21.09
C GLU A 26 1.98 3.80 -21.61
N ILE A 27 1.72 4.77 -20.72
CA ILE A 27 1.67 6.20 -21.06
C ILE A 27 3.05 6.68 -21.49
N LEU A 28 4.08 6.34 -20.74
CA LEU A 28 5.47 6.69 -21.07
C LEU A 28 5.98 6.03 -22.35
N ALA A 29 5.42 4.89 -22.75
CA ALA A 29 5.72 4.23 -24.02
C ALA A 29 5.02 4.90 -25.22
N SER A 30 4.07 5.81 -24.98
CA SER A 30 3.37 6.59 -26.00
C SER A 30 3.98 7.99 -26.16
N ASN A 31 3.46 8.79 -27.10
CA ASN A 31 3.88 10.19 -27.22
C ASN A 31 3.29 11.01 -26.06
N PHE A 32 4.14 11.50 -25.16
CA PHE A 32 3.77 12.42 -24.07
C PHE A 32 4.47 13.78 -24.25
N THR A 33 3.86 14.84 -23.70
CA THR A 33 4.44 16.19 -23.69
C THR A 33 5.37 16.37 -22.49
N LYS A 34 6.23 17.38 -22.54
CA LYS A 34 7.15 17.70 -21.45
C LYS A 34 6.40 18.05 -20.15
N GLU A 35 5.24 18.70 -20.25
CA GLU A 35 4.38 19.05 -19.12
C GLU A 35 3.75 17.79 -18.49
N GLN A 36 3.48 16.76 -19.29
CA GLN A 36 3.00 15.48 -18.78
C GLN A 36 4.13 14.73 -18.05
N LEU A 37 5.38 14.83 -18.48
CA LEU A 37 6.51 14.14 -17.87
C LEU A 37 6.65 14.44 -16.37
N GLU A 38 6.57 15.71 -15.97
CA GLU A 38 6.68 16.11 -14.57
C GLU A 38 5.59 15.47 -13.69
N GLN A 39 4.35 15.40 -14.22
CA GLN A 39 3.23 14.74 -13.53
C GLN A 39 3.43 13.22 -13.46
N LEU A 40 3.93 12.60 -14.53
CA LEU A 40 4.20 11.17 -14.57
C LEU A 40 5.32 10.79 -13.59
N GLU A 41 6.38 11.59 -13.47
CA GLU A 41 7.44 11.41 -12.47
C GLU A 41 6.92 11.58 -11.04
N TYR A 42 6.01 12.54 -10.81
CA TYR A 42 5.34 12.70 -9.53
C TYR A 42 4.58 11.43 -9.14
N PHE A 43 3.78 10.86 -10.05
CA PHE A 43 3.04 9.62 -9.81
C PHE A 43 3.98 8.43 -9.61
N GLN A 44 5.03 8.30 -10.42
CA GLN A 44 6.04 7.26 -10.26
C GLN A 44 6.61 7.23 -8.83
N ASN A 45 7.03 8.40 -8.34
CA ASN A 45 7.58 8.54 -6.99
C ASN A 45 6.55 8.19 -5.90
N ARG A 46 5.28 8.55 -6.10
CA ARG A 46 4.20 8.22 -5.16
C ARG A 46 3.89 6.72 -5.14
N PHE A 47 3.91 6.05 -6.29
CA PHE A 47 3.73 4.59 -6.35
C PHE A 47 4.88 3.85 -5.68
N LEU A 48 6.13 4.28 -5.90
CA LEU A 48 7.29 3.68 -5.23
C LEU A 48 7.22 3.83 -3.70
N LYS A 49 6.82 5.01 -3.21
CA LYS A 49 6.61 5.23 -1.77
C LYS A 49 5.49 4.36 -1.21
N MET A 50 4.41 4.15 -1.97
CA MET A 50 3.32 3.26 -1.56
C MET A 50 3.80 1.80 -1.48
N ASP A 51 4.57 1.32 -2.45
CA ASP A 51 5.15 -0.03 -2.41
C ASP A 51 6.05 -0.24 -1.19
N GLU A 52 6.87 0.76 -0.85
CA GLU A 52 7.73 0.73 0.33
C GLU A 52 6.88 0.61 1.61
N GLN A 53 5.84 1.43 1.75
CA GLN A 53 4.94 1.40 2.90
C GLN A 53 4.20 0.06 3.02
N ILE A 54 3.71 -0.50 1.91
CA ILE A 54 3.06 -1.82 1.86
C ILE A 54 4.06 -2.89 2.29
N GLY A 55 5.29 -2.84 1.77
CA GLY A 55 6.36 -3.77 2.09
C GLY A 55 6.72 -3.78 3.58
N LEU A 56 6.88 -2.60 4.17
CA LEU A 56 7.15 -2.43 5.60
C LEU A 56 5.99 -2.99 6.44
N LEU A 57 4.75 -2.62 6.13
CA LEU A 57 3.60 -3.06 6.90
C LEU A 57 3.38 -4.57 6.80
N ARG A 58 3.65 -5.17 5.63
CA ARG A 58 3.64 -6.63 5.43
C ARG A 58 4.66 -7.33 6.30
N HIS A 59 5.85 -6.73 6.51
CA HIS A 59 6.84 -7.27 7.44
C HIS A 59 6.33 -7.21 8.89
N GLU A 60 5.78 -6.08 9.32
CA GLU A 60 5.24 -5.93 10.68
C GLU A 60 4.08 -6.88 10.98
N VAL A 61 3.17 -7.12 10.02
CA VAL A 61 2.09 -8.11 10.15
C VAL A 61 2.65 -9.53 10.29
N ARG A 62 3.71 -9.88 9.56
CA ARG A 62 4.37 -11.19 9.71
C ARG A 62 5.02 -11.35 11.09
N GLU A 63 5.68 -10.31 11.58
CA GLU A 63 6.27 -10.31 12.92
C GLU A 63 5.20 -10.48 13.99
N GLN A 64 4.07 -9.78 13.87
CA GLN A 64 2.94 -9.93 14.78
C GLN A 64 2.41 -11.38 14.79
N LEU A 65 2.23 -11.97 13.61
CA LEU A 65 1.70 -13.34 13.48
C LEU A 65 2.62 -14.35 14.15
N TYR A 66 3.93 -14.16 13.98
CA TYR A 66 4.94 -14.98 14.65
C TYR A 66 4.85 -14.84 16.18
N LEU A 67 4.70 -13.63 16.71
CA LEU A 67 4.53 -13.39 18.16
C LEU A 67 3.25 -14.02 18.70
N LEU A 68 2.15 -13.98 17.95
CA LEU A 68 0.89 -14.64 18.33
C LEU A 68 1.04 -16.16 18.40
N GLN A 69 1.74 -16.77 17.44
CA GLN A 69 1.97 -18.22 17.43
C GLN A 69 2.80 -18.69 18.62
N GLN A 70 3.70 -17.85 19.14
CA GLN A 70 4.53 -18.16 20.32
C GLN A 70 3.80 -17.95 21.65
N SER A 71 2.59 -17.38 21.64
CA SER A 71 1.93 -16.94 22.86
C SER A 71 1.35 -18.06 23.75
N GLY A 72 1.43 -19.33 23.33
CA GLY A 72 0.94 -20.49 24.09
C GLY A 72 1.58 -20.71 25.48
N GLN A 73 2.72 -20.05 25.77
CA GLN A 73 3.37 -20.01 27.10
C GLN A 73 3.80 -18.58 27.50
N ALA A 74 3.22 -17.55 26.87
CA ALA A 74 3.70 -16.18 27.03
C ALA A 74 3.38 -15.57 28.40
N SER A 75 4.32 -14.77 28.92
CA SER A 75 4.09 -13.99 30.13
C SER A 75 3.07 -12.86 29.90
N ASN A 76 2.44 -12.36 30.97
CA ASN A 76 1.54 -11.20 30.90
C ASN A 76 2.17 -9.97 30.23
N VAL A 77 3.50 -9.81 30.32
CA VAL A 77 4.23 -8.71 29.67
C VAL A 77 4.31 -8.92 28.16
N GLN A 78 4.60 -10.14 27.70
CA GLN A 78 4.61 -10.49 26.28
C GLN A 78 3.23 -10.33 25.66
N TRP A 79 2.17 -10.77 26.36
CA TRP A 79 0.80 -10.60 25.91
C TRP A 79 0.42 -9.13 25.68
N ARG A 80 0.74 -8.25 26.65
CA ARG A 80 0.50 -6.80 26.51
C ARG A 80 1.23 -6.21 25.31
N ARG A 81 2.50 -6.57 25.12
CA ARG A 81 3.28 -6.10 23.96
C ARG A 81 2.66 -6.53 22.63
N THR A 82 2.18 -7.77 22.53
CA THR A 82 1.52 -8.27 21.32
C THR A 82 0.21 -7.55 21.05
N MET A 83 -0.58 -7.24 22.09
CA MET A 83 -1.82 -6.45 21.96
C MET A 83 -1.56 -4.99 21.58
N ASP A 84 -0.49 -4.38 22.09
CA ASP A 84 -0.10 -3.02 21.69
C ASP A 84 0.35 -2.96 20.23
N LEU A 85 1.05 -3.99 19.76
CA LEU A 85 1.42 -4.12 18.35
C LEU A 85 0.18 -4.30 17.46
N GLN A 86 -0.79 -5.12 17.88
CA GLN A 86 -2.07 -5.29 17.17
C GLN A 86 -2.76 -3.94 16.92
N LYS A 87 -2.95 -3.13 17.96
CA LYS A 87 -3.59 -1.81 17.84
C LYS A 87 -2.82 -0.84 16.95
N LYS A 88 -1.49 -0.90 16.96
CA LYS A 88 -0.66 -0.07 16.07
C LYS A 88 -0.83 -0.49 14.61
N LEU A 89 -0.91 -1.79 14.36
CA LEU A 89 -1.14 -2.33 13.02
C LEU A 89 -2.53 -1.97 12.50
N ASP A 90 -3.57 -2.01 13.35
CA ASP A 90 -4.92 -1.52 13.00
C ASP A 90 -4.88 -0.11 12.42
N VAL A 91 -4.25 0.81 13.16
CA VAL A 91 -4.14 2.22 12.75
C VAL A 91 -3.34 2.34 11.46
N LYS A 92 -2.21 1.63 11.33
CA LYS A 92 -1.40 1.65 10.11
C LYS A 92 -2.15 1.09 8.89
N MET A 93 -2.95 0.04 9.07
CA MET A 93 -3.79 -0.54 8.02
C MET A 93 -4.84 0.47 7.55
N ILE A 94 -5.48 1.20 8.45
CA ILE A 94 -6.43 2.27 8.08
C ILE A 94 -5.72 3.36 7.27
N ILE A 95 -4.59 3.86 7.78
CA ILE A 95 -3.83 4.94 7.14
C ILE A 95 -3.35 4.54 5.74
N ILE A 96 -2.82 3.32 5.57
CA ILE A 96 -2.31 2.91 4.25
C ILE A 96 -3.44 2.74 3.23
N HIS A 97 -4.61 2.26 3.65
CA HIS A 97 -5.79 2.20 2.80
C HIS A 97 -6.24 3.59 2.36
N GLU A 98 -6.38 4.54 3.31
CA GLU A 98 -6.77 5.91 2.97
C GLU A 98 -5.76 6.59 2.04
N ASN A 99 -4.46 6.35 2.24
CA ASN A 99 -3.42 6.90 1.38
C ASN A 99 -3.47 6.30 -0.03
N PHE A 100 -3.75 5.00 -0.14
CA PHE A 100 -3.93 4.34 -1.42
C PHE A 100 -5.16 4.87 -2.16
N ASP A 101 -6.30 5.00 -1.48
CA ASP A 101 -7.53 5.50 -2.08
C ASP A 101 -7.36 6.94 -2.61
N LYS A 102 -6.69 7.80 -1.83
CA LYS A 102 -6.34 9.16 -2.27
C LYS A 102 -5.45 9.15 -3.51
N LEU A 103 -4.42 8.29 -3.52
CA LEU A 103 -3.51 8.16 -4.66
C LEU A 103 -4.21 7.61 -5.91
N SER A 104 -5.14 6.66 -5.75
CA SER A 104 -5.98 6.15 -6.82
C SER A 104 -6.81 7.26 -7.43
N LEU A 105 -7.56 8.00 -6.60
CA LEU A 105 -8.41 9.09 -7.05
C LEU A 105 -7.62 10.19 -7.77
N GLU A 106 -6.44 10.52 -7.24
CA GLU A 106 -5.53 11.51 -7.85
C GLU A 106 -5.04 11.04 -9.23
N PHE A 107 -4.65 9.78 -9.35
CA PHE A 107 -4.18 9.21 -10.61
C PHE A 107 -5.31 9.03 -11.63
N ASP A 108 -6.46 8.51 -11.21
CA ASP A 108 -7.64 8.36 -12.07
C ASP A 108 -8.12 9.72 -12.58
N GLY A 109 -8.11 10.73 -11.70
CA GLY A 109 -8.39 12.11 -12.07
C GLY A 109 -7.42 12.62 -13.13
N TYR A 110 -6.12 12.40 -12.96
CA TYR A 110 -5.12 12.75 -13.98
C TYR A 110 -5.40 12.05 -15.32
N LEU A 111 -5.68 10.75 -15.30
CA LEU A 111 -5.97 9.98 -16.51
C LEU A 111 -7.19 10.53 -17.24
N GLN A 112 -8.27 10.84 -16.54
CA GLN A 112 -9.49 11.38 -17.15
C GLN A 112 -9.27 12.75 -17.83
N HIS A 113 -8.43 13.61 -17.25
CA HIS A 113 -8.20 14.96 -17.78
C HIS A 113 -7.20 14.98 -18.93
N HIS A 114 -6.20 14.09 -18.90
CA HIS A 114 -5.06 14.15 -19.83
C HIS A 114 -5.03 13.01 -20.84
N ILE A 115 -5.78 11.94 -20.62
CA ILE A 115 -5.77 10.73 -21.44
C ILE A 115 -7.22 10.35 -21.75
N THR A 116 -7.82 11.07 -22.68
CA THR A 116 -9.14 10.75 -23.22
C THR A 116 -9.02 9.70 -24.32
N GLY A 117 -9.76 8.59 -24.20
CA GLY A 117 -9.92 7.60 -25.27
C GLY A 117 -9.22 6.25 -25.07
N LEU A 118 -9.41 5.61 -23.92
CA LEU A 118 -9.20 4.17 -23.76
C LEU A 118 -10.49 3.46 -23.38
#